data_AF-A0A849W7Z6-F1
#
_entry.id   AF-A0A849W7Z6-F1
#
_cell.length_a   1.000
_cell.length_b   1.000
_cell.length_c   1.000
_cell.angle_alpha   90.00
_cell.angle_beta   90.00
_cell.angle_gamma   90.00
#
_symmetry.space_group_name_H-M   'P 1'
#
loop_
_entity.id
_entity.type
_entity.pdbx_description
1 polymer ?
#
loop_
_entity_poly.entity_id
_entity_poly.type
_entity_poly.pdbx_seq_one_letter_code
_entity_poly.pdbx_strand_id
1 'polypeptide(L)'
;MQAETTIVISYNDYSCAWENYASALTIENSYRIGSNLAVYAARGRNSLTMAQVIHNGDWSCDPGAVENLRDGIVSRTGLTTNLLSAINPNTTVLDNVDLLILFGHDGFSFLQSGLNNIKAFLDRGGVIFADDCNANPNGTFASSWRSVIQSLYSVNFTDLTPDNPFFNTFYQLSGDNASFSSTGYGTEWGQNRLQGISVYTPTLEEGLQSWQVPEPASLVFLGMGILVSCCLFKKNVSYVSSKRFDKE
;
A
#
# COMPACT_ATOMS: atom_id res chain seq x y z
N MET A 1 -1.22 17.15 -17.15
CA MET A 1 -2.17 16.38 -16.32
C MET A 1 -1.57 15.00 -16.13
N GLN A 2 -1.19 14.62 -14.90
CA GLN A 2 -0.77 13.24 -14.61
C GLN A 2 -1.99 12.54 -13.98
N ALA A 3 -2.33 11.37 -14.51
CA ALA A 3 -3.31 10.49 -13.90
C ALA A 3 -2.63 9.77 -12.74
N GLU A 4 -3.13 9.96 -11.53
CA GLU A 4 -2.68 9.20 -10.37
C GLU A 4 -3.75 8.17 -10.03
N THR A 5 -3.34 6.92 -9.87
CA THR A 5 -4.21 5.86 -9.36
C THR A 5 -4.64 6.27 -7.96
N THR A 6 -5.94 6.49 -7.75
CA THR A 6 -6.43 7.05 -6.49
C THR A 6 -7.45 6.11 -5.82
N ILE A 7 -7.87 5.06 -6.53
CA ILE A 7 -8.73 4.02 -5.98
C ILE A 7 -8.16 2.66 -6.35
N VAL A 8 -8.03 1.80 -5.35
CA VAL A 8 -7.65 0.41 -5.50
C VAL A 8 -8.72 -0.45 -4.81
N ILE A 9 -9.18 -1.50 -5.49
CA ILE A 9 -9.98 -2.57 -4.91
C ILE A 9 -9.20 -3.88 -4.95
N SER A 10 -9.25 -4.59 -3.84
CA SER A 10 -8.73 -5.94 -3.62
C SER A 10 -9.88 -6.93 -3.46
N TYR A 11 -9.64 -8.16 -3.92
CA TYR A 11 -10.49 -9.33 -3.69
C TYR A 11 -9.65 -10.46 -3.07
N ASN A 12 -8.72 -10.09 -2.20
CA ASN A 12 -7.72 -10.99 -1.64
C ASN A 12 -7.80 -11.10 -0.11
N ASP A 13 -8.70 -10.38 0.56
CA ASP A 13 -8.89 -10.49 2.02
C ASP A 13 -7.60 -10.22 2.80
N TYR A 14 -7.01 -9.05 2.52
CA TYR A 14 -5.85 -8.52 3.24
C TYR A 14 -6.18 -8.14 4.68
N SER A 15 -7.42 -7.73 4.96
CA SER A 15 -7.84 -7.37 6.31
C SER A 15 -7.69 -8.53 7.29
N CYS A 16 -8.12 -9.75 6.94
CA CYS A 16 -7.86 -10.95 7.74
C CYS A 16 -6.36 -11.20 7.97
N ALA A 17 -5.53 -10.97 6.94
CA ALA A 17 -4.08 -11.13 7.06
C ALA A 17 -3.45 -10.09 8.00
N TRP A 18 -3.95 -8.85 8.03
CA TRP A 18 -3.49 -7.83 8.97
C TRP A 18 -3.89 -8.12 10.41
N GLU A 19 -4.90 -8.96 10.66
CA GLU A 19 -5.20 -9.51 11.99
C GLU A 19 -4.36 -10.74 12.38
N ASN A 20 -3.41 -11.13 11.53
CA ASN A 20 -2.55 -12.30 11.67
C ASN A 20 -3.29 -13.65 11.57
N TYR A 21 -4.42 -13.67 10.86
CA TYR A 21 -5.16 -14.91 10.60
C TYR A 21 -4.72 -15.63 9.33
N ALA A 22 -3.44 -15.58 8.96
CA ALA A 22 -2.93 -16.18 7.73
C ALA A 22 -1.54 -16.82 7.91
N SER A 23 -1.05 -17.50 6.87
CA SER A 23 0.36 -17.89 6.80
C SER A 23 1.31 -16.69 6.82
N ALA A 24 2.55 -16.90 7.29
CA ALA A 24 3.56 -15.84 7.37
C ALA A 24 3.83 -15.13 6.03
N LEU A 25 3.73 -15.86 4.92
CA LEU A 25 3.89 -15.29 3.58
C LEU A 25 2.72 -14.37 3.22
N THR A 26 1.47 -14.80 3.48
CA THR A 26 0.29 -13.96 3.30
C THR A 26 0.40 -12.69 4.12
N ILE A 27 0.71 -12.81 5.42
CA ILE A 27 0.87 -11.65 6.32
C ILE A 27 1.89 -10.66 5.77
N GLU A 28 3.07 -11.14 5.35
CA GLU A 28 4.11 -10.25 4.83
C GLU A 28 3.70 -9.60 3.50
N ASN A 29 3.09 -10.33 2.58
CA ASN A 29 2.59 -9.77 1.32
C ASN A 29 1.54 -8.68 1.56
N SER A 30 0.61 -8.89 2.50
CA SER A 30 -0.40 -7.90 2.91
C SER A 30 0.24 -6.63 3.45
N TYR A 31 1.25 -6.74 4.30
CA TYR A 31 1.96 -5.57 4.82
C TYR A 31 2.76 -4.83 3.75
N ARG A 32 3.30 -5.52 2.74
CA ARG A 32 4.00 -4.88 1.62
C ARG A 32 3.04 -4.07 0.75
N ILE A 33 1.85 -4.60 0.46
CA ILE A 33 0.77 -3.87 -0.21
C ILE A 33 0.35 -2.64 0.60
N GLY A 34 0.07 -2.83 1.89
CA GLY A 34 -0.30 -1.73 2.80
C GLY A 34 0.78 -0.63 2.90
N SER A 35 2.05 -1.01 2.90
CA SER A 35 3.18 -0.08 2.94
C SER A 35 3.30 0.72 1.64
N ASN A 36 3.22 0.05 0.48
CA ASN A 36 3.24 0.73 -0.82
C ASN A 36 2.07 1.71 -0.94
N LEU A 37 0.87 1.31 -0.51
CA LEU A 37 -0.33 2.15 -0.48
C LEU A 37 -0.13 3.40 0.35
N ALA A 38 0.39 3.25 1.56
CA ALA A 38 0.65 4.34 2.49
C ALA A 38 1.68 5.35 1.95
N VAL A 39 2.83 4.85 1.48
CA VAL A 39 3.88 5.71 0.91
C VAL A 39 3.37 6.38 -0.38
N TYR A 40 2.54 5.68 -1.16
CA TYR A 40 1.92 6.25 -2.35
C TYR A 40 0.95 7.39 -2.00
N ALA A 41 0.08 7.19 -1.01
CA ALA A 41 -0.83 8.22 -0.51
C ALA A 41 -0.12 9.41 0.16
N ALA A 42 1.05 9.18 0.77
CA ALA A 42 1.88 10.24 1.34
C ALA A 42 2.47 11.17 0.28
N ARG A 43 2.64 10.72 -0.97
CA ARG A 43 3.09 11.57 -2.11
C ARG A 43 4.39 12.32 -1.80
N GLY A 44 5.37 11.61 -1.26
CA GLY A 44 6.67 12.17 -0.88
C GLY A 44 6.72 12.91 0.46
N ARG A 45 5.58 13.07 1.15
CA ARG A 45 5.56 13.57 2.54
C ARG A 45 6.11 12.51 3.50
N ASN A 46 6.61 12.97 4.64
CA ASN A 46 7.08 12.12 5.74
C ASN A 46 5.97 11.72 6.73
N SER A 47 4.73 12.15 6.46
CA SER A 47 3.56 11.77 7.24
C SER A 47 2.32 11.65 6.36
N LEU A 48 1.34 10.89 6.85
CA LEU A 48 0.00 10.82 6.29
C LEU A 48 -1.03 10.62 7.40
N THR A 49 -2.27 11.01 7.12
CA THR A 49 -3.44 10.71 7.94
C THR A 49 -4.34 9.69 7.24
N MET A 50 -4.69 8.63 7.96
CA MET A 50 -5.58 7.58 7.48
C MET A 50 -6.79 7.37 8.39
N ALA A 51 -7.86 6.80 7.82
CA ALA A 51 -9.05 6.41 8.57
C ALA A 51 -9.76 5.22 7.92
N GLN A 52 -10.46 4.42 8.74
CA GLN A 52 -11.41 3.42 8.26
C GLN A 52 -12.74 4.08 7.90
N VAL A 53 -13.38 3.62 6.84
CA VAL A 53 -14.69 4.10 6.39
C VAL A 53 -15.81 3.31 7.05
N ILE A 54 -16.76 4.02 7.65
CA ILE A 54 -18.03 3.48 8.12
C ILE A 54 -19.05 3.51 6.98
N HIS A 55 -19.71 2.38 6.73
CA HIS A 55 -20.87 2.27 5.85
C HIS A 55 -21.98 1.43 6.51
N ASN A 56 -23.11 1.27 5.82
CA ASN A 56 -24.29 0.57 6.34
C ASN A 56 -24.28 -0.97 6.17
N GLY A 57 -23.31 -1.54 5.43
CA GLY A 57 -22.98 -2.97 5.49
C GLY A 57 -22.04 -3.34 6.66
N ASP A 58 -21.33 -4.47 6.53
CA ASP A 58 -20.36 -4.97 7.52
C ASP A 58 -18.98 -4.29 7.41
N TRP A 59 -18.89 -3.03 7.85
CA TRP A 59 -17.69 -2.20 7.68
C TRP A 59 -16.53 -2.53 8.65
N SER A 60 -16.81 -3.26 9.72
CA SER A 60 -15.87 -3.57 10.82
C SER A 60 -15.71 -5.09 11.03
N CYS A 61 -15.71 -5.84 9.93
CA CYS A 61 -15.49 -7.28 9.88
C CYS A 61 -14.19 -7.72 10.57
N ASP A 62 -13.11 -6.92 10.41
CA ASP A 62 -11.78 -7.16 11.00
C ASP A 62 -11.36 -5.95 11.86
N PRO A 63 -11.83 -5.83 13.12
CA PRO A 63 -11.71 -4.61 13.92
C PRO A 63 -10.27 -4.15 14.20
N GLY A 64 -9.31 -5.08 14.28
CA GLY A 64 -7.89 -4.80 14.55
C GLY A 64 -7.06 -4.54 13.29
N ALA A 65 -7.60 -4.81 12.09
CA ALA A 65 -6.84 -4.77 10.85
C ALA A 65 -6.22 -3.39 10.57
N VAL A 66 -6.97 -2.30 10.78
CA VAL A 66 -6.49 -0.94 10.46
C VAL A 66 -5.42 -0.45 11.45
N GLU A 67 -5.55 -0.80 12.73
CA GLU A 67 -4.53 -0.48 13.74
C GLU A 67 -3.22 -1.25 13.47
N ASN A 68 -3.34 -2.55 13.19
CA ASN A 68 -2.20 -3.40 12.84
C ASN A 68 -1.54 -2.94 11.54
N LEU A 69 -2.32 -2.57 10.52
CA LEU A 69 -1.82 -1.99 9.28
C LEU A 69 -1.02 -0.71 9.57
N ARG A 70 -1.56 0.21 10.39
CA ARG A 70 -0.86 1.45 10.77
C ARG A 70 0.49 1.13 11.42
N ASP A 71 0.52 0.26 12.42
CA ASP A 71 1.76 -0.12 13.13
C ASP A 71 2.75 -0.81 12.17
N GLY A 72 2.23 -1.64 11.27
CA GLY A 72 2.98 -2.31 10.21
C GLY A 72 3.62 -1.33 9.23
N ILE A 73 2.90 -0.29 8.81
CA ILE A 73 3.43 0.78 7.96
C ILE A 73 4.55 1.52 8.68
N VAL A 74 4.31 1.97 9.92
CA VAL A 74 5.29 2.76 10.70
C VAL A 74 6.59 1.97 10.89
N SER A 75 6.48 0.71 11.32
CA SER A 75 7.64 -0.15 11.58
C SER A 75 8.46 -0.49 10.32
N ARG A 76 7.81 -0.58 9.16
CA ARG A 76 8.47 -0.95 7.90
C ARG A 76 9.06 0.23 7.13
N THR A 77 8.37 1.37 7.16
CA THR A 77 8.68 2.50 6.28
C THR A 77 9.29 3.69 7.01
N GLY A 78 9.10 3.79 8.33
CA GLY A 78 9.43 5.00 9.09
C GLY A 78 8.50 6.19 8.83
N LEU A 79 7.45 6.00 8.02
CA LEU A 79 6.45 7.02 7.71
C LEU A 79 5.61 7.31 8.96
N THR A 80 5.44 8.59 9.30
CA THR A 80 4.57 8.97 10.42
C THR A 80 3.11 8.83 10.01
N THR A 81 2.45 7.79 10.50
CA THR A 81 1.06 7.50 10.11
C THR A 81 0.10 7.81 11.25
N ASN A 82 -0.67 8.88 11.09
CA ASN A 82 -1.75 9.27 12.00
C ASN A 82 -3.03 8.50 11.65
N LEU A 83 -3.59 7.75 12.60
CA LEU A 83 -4.84 7.03 12.43
C LEU A 83 -5.96 7.77 13.17
N LEU A 84 -6.97 8.20 12.44
CA LEU A 84 -8.19 8.76 13.02
C LEU A 84 -9.15 7.64 13.45
N SER A 85 -10.10 7.97 14.32
CA SER A 85 -11.27 7.12 14.55
C SER A 85 -12.03 6.89 13.23
N ALA A 86 -12.72 5.75 13.12
CA ALA A 86 -13.49 5.42 11.91
C ALA A 86 -14.47 6.55 11.54
N ILE A 87 -14.53 6.88 10.25
CA ILE A 87 -15.24 8.04 9.71
C ILE A 87 -16.43 7.59 8.87
N ASN A 88 -17.59 8.20 9.09
CA ASN A 88 -18.75 8.05 8.21
C ASN A 88 -18.76 9.18 7.16
N PRO A 89 -18.54 8.88 5.86
CA PRO A 89 -18.53 9.90 4.82
C PRO A 89 -19.86 10.63 4.68
N ASN A 90 -20.97 10.00 5.08
CA ASN A 90 -22.30 10.62 4.99
C ASN A 90 -22.46 11.87 5.88
N THR A 91 -21.66 11.97 6.94
CA THR A 91 -21.77 13.02 7.97
C THR A 91 -20.49 13.82 8.18
N THR A 92 -19.36 13.39 7.62
CA THR A 92 -18.03 13.95 7.92
C THR A 92 -17.31 14.30 6.63
N VAL A 93 -16.83 15.54 6.53
CA VAL A 93 -15.93 15.98 5.44
C VAL A 93 -14.54 15.37 5.63
N LEU A 94 -13.84 15.09 4.53
CA LEU A 94 -12.66 14.24 4.54
C LEU A 94 -11.34 15.01 4.44
N ASP A 95 -11.36 16.35 4.54
CA ASP A 95 -10.29 17.24 4.07
C ASP A 95 -8.88 16.97 4.59
N ASN A 96 -8.76 16.47 5.82
CA ASN A 96 -7.48 16.15 6.47
C ASN A 96 -7.10 14.66 6.39
N VAL A 97 -7.70 13.91 5.47
CA VAL A 97 -7.41 12.49 5.26
C VAL A 97 -6.69 12.32 3.94
N ASP A 98 -5.66 11.49 3.95
CA ASP A 98 -4.83 11.14 2.79
C ASP A 98 -5.17 9.75 2.26
N LEU A 99 -5.46 8.81 3.17
CA LEU A 99 -5.74 7.40 2.87
C LEU A 99 -6.99 6.92 3.60
N LEU A 100 -7.99 6.46 2.84
CA LEU A 100 -9.15 5.77 3.39
C LEU A 100 -9.05 4.28 3.16
N ILE A 101 -9.40 3.53 4.19
CA ILE A 101 -9.47 2.08 4.18
C ILE A 101 -10.94 1.66 4.28
N LEU A 102 -11.39 0.79 3.39
CA LEU A 102 -12.77 0.33 3.27
C LEU A 102 -12.79 -1.20 3.20
N PHE A 103 -13.47 -1.88 4.13
CA PHE A 103 -13.59 -3.34 4.15
C PHE A 103 -15.05 -3.74 4.20
N GLY A 104 -15.36 -4.98 3.82
CA GLY A 104 -16.64 -5.56 4.18
C GLY A 104 -17.01 -6.85 3.48
N HIS A 105 -17.99 -7.54 4.08
CA HIS A 105 -18.61 -8.71 3.49
C HIS A 105 -19.89 -8.37 2.70
N ASP A 106 -20.64 -7.38 3.19
CA ASP A 106 -21.99 -7.10 2.72
C ASP A 106 -22.06 -5.97 1.69
N GLY A 107 -23.16 -5.96 0.94
CA GLY A 107 -23.52 -4.81 0.12
C GLY A 107 -23.77 -3.57 0.98
N PHE A 108 -23.31 -2.43 0.50
CA PHE A 108 -23.44 -1.14 1.17
C PHE A 108 -23.84 -0.04 0.19
N SER A 109 -24.19 1.12 0.73
CA SER A 109 -24.46 2.35 -0.01
C SER A 109 -24.09 3.59 0.80
N PHE A 110 -23.83 4.69 0.09
CA PHE A 110 -23.66 6.01 0.69
C PHE A 110 -24.83 6.91 0.33
N LEU A 111 -25.14 7.86 1.22
CA LEU A 111 -26.03 8.97 0.91
C LEU A 111 -25.37 9.90 -0.11
N GLN A 112 -26.16 10.77 -0.74
CA GLN A 112 -25.62 11.76 -1.68
C GLN A 112 -24.55 12.65 -1.03
N SER A 113 -24.69 12.99 0.26
CA SER A 113 -23.64 13.72 1.00
C SER A 113 -22.35 12.93 1.09
N GLY A 114 -22.43 11.62 1.35
CA GLY A 114 -21.27 10.73 1.39
C GLY A 114 -20.58 10.61 0.03
N LEU A 115 -21.36 10.46 -1.04
CA LEU A 115 -20.83 10.45 -2.41
C LEU A 115 -20.12 11.77 -2.74
N ASN A 116 -20.69 12.91 -2.36
CA ASN A 116 -20.08 14.22 -2.56
C ASN A 116 -18.76 14.36 -1.78
N ASN A 117 -18.72 13.92 -0.52
CA ASN A 117 -17.51 13.95 0.30
C ASN A 117 -16.41 13.03 -0.25
N ILE A 118 -16.77 11.81 -0.65
CA ILE A 118 -15.84 10.86 -1.28
C ILE A 118 -15.31 11.45 -2.59
N LYS A 119 -16.17 12.03 -3.42
CA LYS A 119 -15.73 12.68 -4.66
C LYS A 119 -14.77 13.82 -4.41
N ALA A 120 -15.06 14.70 -3.47
CA ALA A 120 -14.16 15.80 -3.10
C ALA A 120 -12.81 15.30 -2.54
N PHE A 121 -12.81 14.18 -1.82
CA PHE A 121 -11.60 13.49 -1.35
C PHE A 121 -10.75 12.97 -2.50
N LEU A 122 -11.35 12.24 -3.43
CA LEU A 122 -10.66 11.65 -4.57
C LEU A 122 -10.17 12.73 -5.55
N ASP A 123 -10.98 13.75 -5.83
CA ASP A 123 -10.68 14.82 -6.78
C ASP A 123 -9.50 15.70 -6.34
N ARG A 124 -9.14 15.73 -5.05
CA ARG A 124 -7.93 16.39 -4.54
C ARG A 124 -6.73 15.46 -4.35
N GLY A 125 -6.83 14.20 -4.77
CA GLY A 125 -5.75 13.22 -4.69
C GLY A 125 -5.75 12.31 -3.46
N GLY A 126 -6.85 12.25 -2.71
CA GLY A 126 -7.02 11.24 -1.66
C GLY A 126 -7.05 9.84 -2.25
N VAL A 127 -6.50 8.87 -1.52
CA VAL A 127 -6.44 7.45 -1.94
C VAL A 127 -7.44 6.61 -1.17
N ILE A 128 -8.21 5.76 -1.86
CA ILE A 128 -9.06 4.73 -1.22
C ILE A 128 -8.54 3.34 -1.55
N PHE A 129 -8.35 2.54 -0.51
CA PHE A 129 -8.15 1.10 -0.64
C PHE A 129 -9.37 0.36 -0.11
N ALA A 130 -10.05 -0.35 -1.01
CA ALA A 130 -11.17 -1.21 -0.69
C ALA A 130 -10.74 -2.68 -0.72
N ASP A 131 -11.14 -3.47 0.28
CA ASP A 131 -10.86 -4.90 0.33
C ASP A 131 -12.15 -5.69 0.54
N ASP A 132 -12.46 -6.59 -0.39
CA ASP A 132 -13.58 -7.52 -0.26
C ASP A 132 -13.18 -8.72 0.58
N CYS A 133 -13.70 -8.78 1.81
CA CYS A 133 -13.36 -9.80 2.79
C CYS A 133 -13.95 -11.19 2.46
N ASN A 134 -14.81 -11.30 1.42
CA ASN A 134 -15.24 -12.60 0.91
C ASN A 134 -14.30 -13.20 -0.14
N ALA A 135 -13.23 -12.48 -0.51
CA ALA A 135 -12.38 -12.80 -1.66
C ALA A 135 -13.18 -13.06 -2.97
N ASN A 136 -14.34 -12.41 -3.12
CA ASN A 136 -15.29 -12.68 -4.20
C ASN A 136 -15.49 -11.46 -5.11
N PRO A 137 -14.85 -11.40 -6.30
CA PRO A 137 -15.02 -10.27 -7.21
C PRO A 137 -16.45 -10.10 -7.75
N ASN A 138 -17.34 -11.08 -7.59
CA ASN A 138 -18.75 -11.00 -7.99
C ASN A 138 -19.70 -10.87 -6.79
N GLY A 139 -19.16 -10.58 -5.60
CA GLY A 139 -19.91 -10.43 -4.36
C GLY A 139 -20.72 -9.14 -4.27
N THR A 140 -21.50 -9.02 -3.20
CA THR A 140 -22.35 -7.86 -2.91
C THR A 140 -21.50 -6.64 -2.57
N PHE A 141 -20.44 -6.79 -1.77
CA PHE A 141 -19.48 -5.71 -1.48
C PHE A 141 -18.84 -5.17 -2.76
N ALA A 142 -18.23 -6.04 -3.58
CA ALA A 142 -17.67 -5.69 -4.88
C ALA A 142 -18.67 -4.94 -5.79
N SER A 143 -19.92 -5.40 -5.83
CA SER A 143 -20.99 -4.80 -6.63
C SER A 143 -21.38 -3.40 -6.13
N SER A 144 -21.45 -3.22 -4.80
CA SER A 144 -21.69 -1.92 -4.18
C SER A 144 -20.56 -0.93 -4.47
N TRP A 145 -19.30 -1.34 -4.34
CA TRP A 145 -18.18 -0.45 -4.62
C TRP A 145 -18.10 -0.03 -6.10
N ARG A 146 -18.33 -0.97 -7.02
CA ARG A 146 -18.47 -0.64 -8.46
C ARG A 146 -19.58 0.36 -8.72
N SER A 147 -20.72 0.21 -8.05
CA SER A 147 -21.85 1.13 -8.19
C SER A 147 -21.52 2.54 -7.69
N VAL A 148 -20.77 2.65 -6.59
CA VAL A 148 -20.25 3.94 -6.09
C VAL A 148 -19.35 4.59 -7.15
N ILE A 149 -18.36 3.87 -7.69
CA ILE A 149 -17.44 4.43 -8.69
C ILE A 149 -18.16 4.81 -9.99
N GLN A 150 -19.08 3.97 -10.46
CA GLN A 150 -19.92 4.28 -11.61
C GLN A 150 -20.72 5.56 -11.39
N SER A 151 -21.22 5.78 -10.16
CA SER A 151 -21.98 7.00 -9.82
C SER A 151 -21.10 8.25 -9.77
N LEU A 152 -19.85 8.13 -9.30
CA LEU A 152 -18.94 9.27 -9.14
C LEU A 152 -18.25 9.70 -10.43
N TYR A 153 -17.89 8.73 -11.28
CA TYR A 153 -17.01 8.97 -12.43
C TYR A 153 -17.52 8.35 -13.74
N SER A 154 -18.61 7.58 -13.71
CA SER A 154 -19.13 6.87 -14.88
C SER A 154 -18.10 5.95 -15.56
N VAL A 155 -17.22 5.33 -14.76
CA VAL A 155 -16.19 4.38 -15.23
C VAL A 155 -16.26 3.07 -14.45
N ASN A 156 -15.67 2.03 -15.04
CA ASN A 156 -15.48 0.74 -14.40
C ASN A 156 -14.02 0.59 -13.91
N PHE A 157 -13.83 -0.26 -12.90
CA PHE A 157 -12.51 -0.72 -12.51
C PHE A 157 -11.82 -1.48 -13.63
N THR A 158 -10.50 -1.31 -13.72
CA THR A 158 -9.63 -2.09 -14.60
C THR A 158 -8.50 -2.70 -13.78
N ASP A 159 -8.01 -3.88 -14.18
CA ASP A 159 -6.82 -4.47 -13.57
C ASP A 159 -5.67 -3.46 -13.57
N LEU A 160 -4.99 -3.35 -12.43
CA LEU A 160 -3.75 -2.60 -12.35
C LEU A 160 -2.67 -3.37 -13.11
N THR A 161 -2.01 -2.68 -14.03
CA THR A 161 -0.90 -3.25 -14.79
C THR A 161 0.37 -3.29 -13.94
N PRO A 162 1.30 -4.24 -14.18
CA PRO A 162 2.52 -4.36 -13.38
C PRO A 162 3.43 -3.12 -13.32
N ASP A 163 3.34 -2.25 -14.32
CA ASP A 163 4.05 -0.97 -14.40
C ASP A 163 3.39 0.16 -13.61
N ASN A 164 2.24 -0.09 -12.96
CA ASN A 164 1.62 0.90 -12.11
C ASN A 164 2.58 1.35 -10.99
N PRO A 165 2.82 2.66 -10.80
CA PRO A 165 3.78 3.17 -9.82
C PRO A 165 3.55 2.65 -8.40
N PHE A 166 2.29 2.39 -8.03
CA PHE A 166 1.90 1.78 -6.76
C PHE A 166 2.72 0.52 -6.42
N PHE A 167 3.02 -0.33 -7.39
CA PHE A 167 3.75 -1.58 -7.15
C PHE A 167 5.23 -1.39 -6.86
N ASN A 168 5.78 -0.20 -7.13
CA ASN A 168 7.22 0.10 -6.99
C ASN A 168 7.50 1.31 -6.09
N THR A 169 6.50 1.77 -5.34
CA THR A 169 6.60 2.95 -4.48
C THR A 169 7.58 2.79 -3.31
N PHE A 170 7.59 1.63 -2.65
CA PHE A 170 8.47 1.37 -1.51
C PHE A 170 9.10 -0.02 -1.61
N TYR A 171 8.28 -1.06 -1.56
CA TYR A 171 8.66 -2.40 -1.97
C TYR A 171 8.56 -2.51 -3.49
N GLN A 172 9.48 -3.29 -4.08
CA GLN A 172 9.40 -3.73 -5.47
C GLN A 172 8.52 -4.98 -5.53
N LEU A 173 7.30 -4.83 -6.06
CA LEU A 173 6.36 -5.92 -6.29
C LEU A 173 6.29 -6.21 -7.78
N SER A 174 6.18 -7.48 -8.15
CA SER A 174 6.10 -7.87 -9.56
C SER A 174 4.86 -7.33 -10.28
N GLY A 175 3.86 -6.85 -9.53
CA GLY A 175 2.58 -6.41 -10.07
C GLY A 175 1.72 -7.55 -10.64
N ASP A 176 2.21 -8.80 -10.58
CA ASP A 176 1.47 -9.98 -10.95
C ASP A 176 1.01 -10.74 -9.69
N ASN A 177 -0.27 -11.12 -9.68
CA ASN A 177 -0.86 -11.89 -8.59
C ASN A 177 -1.13 -13.35 -8.93
N ALA A 178 -0.71 -13.82 -10.10
CA ALA A 178 -1.01 -15.17 -10.56
C ALA A 178 -0.34 -16.29 -9.73
N SER A 179 0.48 -15.95 -8.72
CA SER A 179 1.12 -16.93 -7.86
C SER A 179 1.29 -16.42 -6.43
N PHE A 180 0.81 -17.19 -5.46
CA PHE A 180 1.14 -17.05 -4.04
C PHE A 180 2.64 -17.27 -3.84
N SER A 181 3.41 -16.19 -3.98
CA SER A 181 4.87 -16.17 -4.00
C SER A 181 5.41 -14.98 -3.21
N SER A 182 6.71 -14.99 -2.94
CA SER A 182 7.41 -13.89 -2.23
C SER A 182 7.58 -12.63 -3.06
N THR A 183 7.31 -12.66 -4.37
CA THR A 183 7.39 -11.49 -5.27
C THR A 183 6.02 -11.00 -5.74
N GLY A 184 4.99 -11.81 -5.53
CA GLY A 184 3.59 -11.43 -5.76
C GLY A 184 3.01 -10.68 -4.57
N TYR A 185 1.69 -10.47 -4.60
CA TYR A 185 0.96 -9.80 -3.53
C TYR A 185 -0.29 -10.57 -3.08
N GLY A 186 -0.42 -11.83 -3.46
CA GLY A 186 -1.61 -12.63 -3.22
C GLY A 186 -1.66 -13.18 -1.82
N THR A 187 -2.85 -13.65 -1.47
CA THR A 187 -3.12 -14.34 -0.22
C THR A 187 -3.47 -15.80 -0.51
N GLU A 188 -3.54 -16.59 0.55
CA GLU A 188 -4.02 -17.97 0.48
C GLU A 188 -5.53 -18.08 0.14
N TRP A 189 -6.27 -16.99 0.26
CA TRP A 189 -7.71 -16.92 -0.03
C TRP A 189 -8.02 -16.32 -1.40
N GLY A 190 -7.18 -15.42 -1.90
CA GLY A 190 -7.39 -14.73 -3.17
C GLY A 190 -6.10 -14.41 -3.92
N GLN A 191 -6.11 -14.73 -5.21
CA GLN A 191 -5.03 -14.45 -6.17
C GLN A 191 -5.54 -13.53 -7.30
N ASN A 192 -6.56 -12.73 -6.99
CA ASN A 192 -7.17 -11.81 -7.93
C ASN A 192 -6.26 -10.60 -8.13
N ARG A 193 -6.15 -10.11 -9.37
CA ARG A 193 -5.44 -8.87 -9.62
C ARG A 193 -6.14 -7.72 -8.88
N LEU A 194 -5.34 -6.80 -8.35
CA LEU A 194 -5.89 -5.54 -7.86
C LEU A 194 -6.48 -4.81 -9.04
N GLN A 195 -7.64 -4.19 -8.83
CA GLN A 195 -8.23 -3.32 -9.83
C GLN A 195 -8.24 -1.89 -9.30
N GLY A 196 -8.23 -0.92 -10.19
CA GLY A 196 -8.23 0.47 -9.79
C GLY A 196 -8.70 1.40 -10.89
N ILE A 197 -8.84 2.67 -10.52
CA ILE A 197 -9.05 3.76 -11.45
C ILE A 197 -8.08 4.90 -11.15
N SER A 198 -7.60 5.55 -12.20
CA SER A 198 -6.83 6.78 -12.08
C SER A 198 -7.73 7.96 -12.38
N VAL A 199 -7.85 8.88 -11.42
CA VAL A 199 -8.64 10.09 -11.57
C VAL A 199 -7.67 11.20 -11.95
N TYR A 200 -7.96 11.90 -13.04
CA TYR A 200 -7.17 13.08 -13.43
C TYR A 200 -7.48 14.21 -12.45
N THR A 201 -6.53 14.50 -11.56
CA THR A 201 -6.59 15.68 -10.70
C THR A 201 -6.02 16.89 -11.46
N PRO A 202 -6.69 18.05 -11.45
CA PRO A 202 -6.04 19.30 -11.85
C PRO A 202 -4.78 19.46 -11.00
N THR A 203 -3.68 19.88 -11.65
CA THR A 203 -2.32 19.96 -11.09
C THR A 203 -2.29 20.27 -9.59
N LEU A 204 -1.63 19.37 -8.84
CA LEU A 204 -1.27 19.58 -7.43
C LEU A 204 -0.61 20.95 -7.25
N GLU A 205 -0.76 21.55 -6.07
CA GLU A 205 -0.11 22.82 -5.73
C GLU A 205 1.40 22.78 -6.08
N GLU A 206 1.93 23.91 -6.56
CA GLU A 206 3.37 24.08 -6.81
C GLU A 206 4.17 23.69 -5.57
N GLY A 207 4.84 22.53 -5.62
CA GLY A 207 5.67 22.02 -4.52
C GLY A 207 5.50 20.53 -4.24
N LEU A 208 4.39 19.90 -4.64
CA LEU A 208 4.26 18.44 -4.62
C LEU A 208 4.96 17.88 -5.87
N GLN A 209 6.13 17.27 -5.67
CA GLN A 209 6.93 16.73 -6.78
C GLN A 209 6.15 15.62 -7.51
N SER A 210 6.08 15.74 -8.84
CA SER A 210 5.75 14.61 -9.70
C SER A 210 6.73 13.47 -9.42
N TRP A 211 6.23 12.24 -9.25
CA TRP A 211 7.03 11.05 -8.97
C TRP A 211 8.30 10.98 -9.83
N GLN A 212 9.43 11.42 -9.27
CA GLN A 212 10.72 10.85 -9.61
C GLN A 212 10.80 9.58 -8.78
N VAL A 213 10.87 8.44 -9.45
CA VAL A 213 11.16 7.15 -8.82
C VAL A 213 12.32 7.38 -7.86
N PRO A 214 12.12 7.23 -6.54
CA PRO A 214 13.23 7.37 -5.62
C PRO A 214 14.24 6.30 -6.00
N GLU A 215 15.48 6.73 -6.28
CA GLU A 215 16.61 5.80 -6.38
C GLU A 215 16.54 4.86 -5.17
N PRO A 216 16.47 3.54 -5.37
CA PRO A 216 16.11 2.63 -4.31
C PRO A 216 17.11 2.75 -3.16
N ALA A 217 16.61 3.14 -1.98
CA ALA A 217 17.41 3.27 -0.75
C ALA A 217 18.11 1.95 -0.35
N SER A 218 17.79 0.84 -1.00
CA SER A 218 18.50 -0.44 -0.87
C SER A 218 19.96 -0.37 -1.35
N LEU A 219 20.35 0.58 -2.21
CA LEU A 219 21.76 0.79 -2.56
C LEU A 219 22.56 1.49 -1.43
N VAL A 220 21.91 2.31 -0.61
CA VAL A 220 22.57 3.02 0.51
C VAL A 220 22.89 2.05 1.66
N PHE A 221 21.99 1.11 1.96
CA PHE A 221 22.25 0.08 2.98
C PHE A 221 23.19 -1.03 2.49
N LEU A 222 23.19 -1.37 1.20
CA LEU A 222 24.22 -2.25 0.61
C LEU A 222 25.61 -1.60 0.65
N GLY A 223 25.71 -0.29 0.40
CA GLY A 223 26.97 0.46 0.52
C GLY A 223 27.53 0.48 1.95
N MET A 224 26.68 0.67 2.96
CA MET A 224 27.11 0.66 4.36
C MET A 224 27.47 -0.76 4.85
N GLY A 225 26.74 -1.80 4.42
CA GLY A 225 27.06 -3.19 4.79
C GLY A 225 28.37 -3.70 4.19
N ILE A 226 28.68 -3.31 2.94
CA ILE A 226 29.94 -3.67 2.27
C ILE A 226 31.12 -2.90 2.89
N LEU A 227 30.96 -1.63 3.25
CA LEU A 227 32.01 -0.84 3.91
C LEU A 227 32.32 -1.35 5.33
N VAL A 228 31.32 -1.79 6.10
CA VAL A 228 31.54 -2.37 7.43
C VAL A 228 32.26 -3.72 7.35
N SER A 229 31.95 -4.58 6.37
CA SER A 229 32.71 -5.83 6.13
C SER A 229 34.15 -5.59 5.68
N CYS A 230 34.40 -4.59 4.82
CA CYS A 230 35.76 -4.26 4.37
C CYS A 230 36.64 -3.67 5.49
N CYS A 231 36.06 -2.97 6.47
CA CYS A 231 36.79 -2.42 7.60
C CYS A 231 37.12 -3.47 8.70
N LEU A 232 36.36 -4.57 8.79
CA LEU A 232 36.57 -5.60 9.81
C LEU A 232 37.56 -6.71 9.40
N PHE A 233 37.92 -6.83 8.12
CA PHE A 233 38.87 -7.84 7.63
C PHE A 233 40.35 -7.40 7.53
N LYS A 234 40.69 -6.19 7.99
CA LYS A 234 42.07 -5.65 7.93
C LYS A 234 42.78 -5.60 9.29
N LYS A 235 42.67 -6.65 10.10
CA LYS A 235 43.61 -6.91 11.21
C LYS A 235 43.81 -8.41 11.38
N ASN A 236 44.85 -8.94 10.73
CA ASN A 236 45.76 -9.98 11.22
C ASN A 236 46.46 -10.66 10.04
N VAL A 237 47.54 -10.05 9.54
CA VAL A 237 48.62 -10.81 8.89
C VAL A 237 49.92 -10.29 9.47
N SER A 238 50.40 -10.96 10.51
CA SER A 238 51.73 -10.79 11.05
C SER A 238 52.73 -11.38 10.05
N TYR A 239 53.66 -10.54 9.57
CA TYR A 239 54.79 -10.97 8.75
C TYR A 239 55.71 -11.90 9.57
N VAL A 240 55.82 -13.17 9.17
CA VAL A 240 56.91 -14.05 9.58
C VAL A 240 57.96 -14.00 8.47
N SER A 241 59.12 -13.40 8.77
CA SER A 241 60.30 -13.47 7.93
C SER A 241 61.05 -14.78 8.25
N SER A 242 61.30 -15.63 7.26
CA SER A 242 62.33 -16.66 7.37
C SER A 242 63.22 -16.63 6.13
N LYS A 243 64.52 -16.79 6.42
CA LYS A 243 65.67 -16.45 5.59
C LYS A 243 65.88 -17.41 4.42
N ARG A 244 66.41 -16.84 3.32
CA ARG A 244 67.18 -17.51 2.27
C ARG A 244 68.27 -18.40 2.88
N PHE A 245 68.37 -19.63 2.38
CA PHE A 245 69.61 -20.38 2.31
C PHE A 245 69.89 -20.64 0.83
N ASP A 246 70.99 -20.06 0.35
CA ASP A 246 71.56 -20.32 -0.97
C ASP A 246 72.27 -21.68 -0.97
N LYS A 247 72.31 -22.31 -2.14
CA LYS A 247 73.04 -23.54 -2.44
C LYS A 247 74.55 -23.29 -2.47
N GLU A 248 75.30 -24.18 -1.84
CA GLU A 248 76.41 -24.94 -2.45
C GLU A 248 76.28 -26.41 -2.01
#